data_AF-A0A432Q6Y5-F1
#
_entry.id   AF-A0A432Q6Y5-F1
#
_cell.length_a   1.000
_cell.length_b   1.000
_cell.length_c   1.000
_cell.angle_alpha   90.00
_cell.angle_beta   90.00
_cell.angle_gamma   90.00
#
_symmetry.space_group_name_H-M   'P 1'
#
loop_
_entity.id
_entity.type
_entity.pdbx_description
1 polymer ?
#
loop_
_entity_poly.entity_id
_entity_poly.type
_entity_poly.pdbx_seq_one_letter_code
_entity_poly.pdbx_strand_id
1 'polypeptide(L)'
;MGHGLEIRGKNGDLRGEVLRVIGLLVSVTLLGTVGYHLLEGWSWFDCLYMTIITITTTGYREVGKLTVAGKVLSMFLMIFGVATFLYSVDAILPILLEKR
;
A
#
# COMPACT_ATOMS: atom_id res chain seq x y z
N MET A 1 -34.46 -9.59 -28.07
CA MET A 1 -34.58 -8.39 -27.22
C MET A 1 -33.94 -8.66 -25.85
N GLY A 2 -32.61 -8.58 -25.72
CA GLY A 2 -31.96 -8.92 -24.44
C GLY A 2 -30.46 -8.60 -24.27
N HIS A 3 -29.78 -7.95 -25.22
CA HIS A 3 -28.32 -7.70 -25.14
C HIS A 3 -27.96 -6.22 -24.89
N GLY A 4 -28.74 -5.52 -24.05
CA GLY A 4 -28.60 -4.06 -23.88
C GLY A 4 -28.29 -3.54 -22.48
N LEU A 5 -28.17 -4.40 -21.46
CA LEU A 5 -28.17 -3.95 -20.05
C LEU A 5 -26.88 -4.21 -19.25
N GLU A 6 -25.86 -4.85 -19.82
CA GLU A 6 -24.66 -5.25 -19.03
C GLU A 6 -23.55 -4.19 -18.96
N ILE A 7 -23.62 -3.11 -19.73
CA ILE A 7 -22.52 -2.13 -19.85
C ILE A 7 -22.64 -0.95 -18.86
N ARG A 8 -23.74 -0.83 -18.11
CA ARG A 8 -24.03 0.38 -17.29
C ARG A 8 -23.70 0.28 -15.79
N GLY A 9 -23.20 -0.86 -15.30
CA GLY A 9 -22.80 -1.08 -13.90
C GLY A 9 -21.29 -1.01 -13.62
N LYS A 10 -20.45 -1.37 -14.59
CA LYS A 10 -19.01 -1.64 -14.38
C LYS A 10 -18.16 -0.44 -13.92
N ASN A 11 -18.54 0.79 -14.30
CA ASN A 11 -17.76 2.00 -13.96
C ASN A 11 -17.94 2.50 -12.52
N GLY A 12 -19.09 2.23 -11.90
CA GLY A 12 -19.35 2.58 -10.49
C GLY A 12 -18.54 1.69 -9.55
N ASP A 13 -18.47 0.40 -9.88
CA ASP A 13 -17.76 -0.61 -9.10
C ASP A 13 -16.24 -0.42 -9.19
N LEU A 14 -15.71 -0.18 -10.40
CA LEU A 14 -14.27 0.04 -10.61
C LEU A 14 -13.73 1.25 -9.83
N ARG A 15 -14.43 2.39 -9.88
CA ARG A 15 -14.02 3.59 -9.15
C ARG A 15 -14.04 3.36 -7.64
N GLY A 16 -15.06 2.66 -7.14
CA GLY A 16 -15.19 2.33 -5.72
C GLY A 16 -14.12 1.36 -5.22
N GLU A 17 -13.71 0.41 -6.07
CA GLU A 17 -12.61 -0.52 -5.78
C GLU A 17 -11.25 0.20 -5.76
N VAL A 18 -10.95 0.99 -6.80
CA VAL A 18 -9.70 1.77 -6.87
C VAL A 18 -9.56 2.73 -5.67
N LEU A 19 -10.65 3.43 -5.29
CA LEU A 19 -10.63 4.31 -4.12
C LEU A 19 -10.39 3.53 -2.82
N ARG A 20 -10.97 2.33 -2.68
CA ARG A 20 -10.72 1.45 -1.51
C ARG A 20 -9.27 1.00 -1.45
N VAL A 21 -8.72 0.53 -2.58
CA VAL A 21 -7.33 0.08 -2.70
C VAL A 21 -6.35 1.21 -2.35
N ILE A 22 -6.53 2.38 -2.95
CA ILE A 22 -5.70 3.57 -2.64
C ILE A 22 -5.85 3.96 -1.17
N GLY A 23 -7.08 3.95 -0.64
CA GLY A 23 -7.34 4.23 0.77
C GLY A 23 -6.61 3.27 1.71
N LEU A 24 -6.61 1.97 1.42
CA LEU A 24 -5.87 0.95 2.18
C LEU A 24 -4.36 1.17 2.10
N LEU A 25 -3.81 1.43 0.92
CA LEU A 25 -2.38 1.72 0.77
C LEU A 25 -1.94 2.95 1.55
N VAL A 26 -2.71 4.04 1.45
CA VAL A 26 -2.42 5.28 2.16
C VAL A 26 -2.49 5.04 3.67
N SER A 27 -3.50 4.32 4.15
CA SER A 27 -3.63 4.05 5.58
C SER A 27 -2.51 3.15 6.12
N VAL A 28 -2.12 2.08 5.42
CA VAL A 28 -0.94 1.26 5.79
C VAL A 28 0.33 2.11 5.81
N THR A 29 0.53 2.96 4.79
CA THR A 29 1.71 3.82 4.69
C THR A 29 1.77 4.82 5.83
N LEU A 30 0.65 5.46 6.17
CA LEU A 30 0.56 6.40 7.28
C LEU A 30 0.77 5.69 8.63
N LEU A 31 0.16 4.53 8.84
CA LEU A 31 0.33 3.75 10.07
C LEU A 31 1.78 3.32 10.27
N GLY A 32 2.45 2.83 9.21
CA GLY A 32 3.87 2.51 9.27
C GLY A 32 4.74 3.73 9.55
N THR A 33 4.47 4.84 8.86
CA THR A 33 5.23 6.10 9.02
C THR A 33 5.11 6.65 10.44
N VAL A 34 3.89 6.75 10.96
CA VAL A 34 3.63 7.19 12.34
C VAL A 34 4.24 6.20 13.33
N GLY A 35 4.11 4.90 13.09
CA GLY A 35 4.69 3.86 13.94
C GLY A 35 6.21 3.99 14.07
N TYR A 36 6.92 4.13 12.95
CA TYR A 36 8.37 4.36 12.99
C TYR A 36 8.73 5.69 13.65
N HIS A 37 7.97 6.75 13.41
CA HIS A 37 8.25 8.04 14.04
C HIS A 37 8.14 7.97 15.57
N LEU A 38 7.11 7.29 16.07
CA LEU A 38 6.88 7.12 17.50
C LEU A 38 7.86 6.15 18.17
N LEU A 39 8.26 5.07 17.47
CA LEU A 39 9.14 4.04 18.04
C LEU A 39 10.62 4.38 17.92
N GLU A 40 11.03 4.99 16.80
CA GLU A 40 12.45 5.20 16.47
C GLU A 40 12.86 6.68 16.54
N GLY A 41 11.91 7.61 16.56
CA GLY A 41 12.19 9.05 16.66
C GLY A 41 12.86 9.65 15.42
N TRP A 42 12.83 8.96 14.28
CA TRP A 42 13.39 9.48 13.02
C TRP A 42 12.54 10.60 12.43
N SER A 43 13.07 11.32 11.44
CA SER A 43 12.30 12.36 10.76
C SER A 43 11.09 11.75 10.02
N TRP A 44 10.02 12.52 9.86
CA TRP A 44 8.81 12.06 9.15
C TRP A 44 9.12 11.52 7.76
N PHE A 45 10.06 12.15 7.05
CA PHE A 45 10.44 11.74 5.71
C PHE A 45 11.22 10.41 5.72
N ASP A 46 12.11 10.22 6.69
CA ASP A 46 12.83 8.96 6.90
C ASP A 46 11.88 7.82 7.25
N CYS A 47 10.88 8.07 8.09
CA CYS A 47 9.85 7.10 8.44
C CYS A 47 8.96 6.73 7.24
N LEU A 48 8.62 7.72 6.41
CA LEU A 48 7.85 7.51 5.19
C LEU A 48 8.67 6.68 4.19
N TYR A 49 9.92 7.07 3.96
CA TYR A 49 10.84 6.33 3.10
C TYR A 49 11.03 4.89 3.59
N MET A 50 11.28 4.69 4.89
CA MET A 50 11.38 3.36 5.50
C MET A 50 10.11 2.52 5.27
N THR A 51 8.93 3.12 5.46
CA THR A 51 7.66 2.42 5.25
C THR A 51 7.49 2.01 3.79
N ILE A 52 7.76 2.92 2.85
CA ILE A 52 7.66 2.66 1.41
C ILE A 52 8.59 1.50 1.04
N ILE A 53 9.89 1.57 1.34
CA ILE A 53 10.85 0.51 0.96
C ILE A 53 10.52 -0.85 1.58
N THR A 54 9.83 -0.86 2.73
CA THR A 54 9.37 -2.07 3.41
C THR A 54 8.20 -2.71 2.66
N ILE A 55 7.13 -1.93 2.41
CA ILE A 55 5.89 -2.47 1.80
C ILE A 55 6.04 -2.74 0.29
N THR A 56 6.97 -2.06 -0.39
CA THR A 56 7.29 -2.33 -1.80
C THR A 56 8.31 -3.44 -1.98
N THR A 57 8.80 -4.04 -0.88
CA THR A 57 9.86 -5.08 -0.87
C THR A 57 11.18 -4.65 -1.51
N THR A 58 11.40 -3.35 -1.73
CA THR A 58 12.67 -2.85 -2.26
C THR A 58 13.81 -3.10 -1.29
N GLY A 59 13.55 -2.96 0.02
CA GLY A 59 14.41 -3.50 1.07
C GLY A 59 15.87 -3.03 1.05
N TYR A 60 16.16 -1.79 0.65
CA TYR A 60 17.53 -1.32 0.42
C TYR A 60 18.43 -1.47 1.65
N ARG A 61 18.15 -0.69 2.71
CA ARG A 61 18.74 -0.78 4.05
C ARG A 61 17.85 0.02 5.00
N GLU A 62 17.86 -0.35 6.28
CA GLU A 62 17.21 0.43 7.33
C GLU A 62 17.79 1.86 7.34
N VAL A 63 16.92 2.87 7.52
CA VAL A 63 17.34 4.28 7.54
C VAL A 63 18.22 4.58 8.77
N GLY A 64 17.92 3.93 9.88
CA GLY A 64 18.72 3.95 11.11
C GLY A 64 18.78 2.57 11.74
N LYS A 65 19.37 2.46 12.93
CA LYS A 65 19.37 1.19 13.69
C LYS A 65 17.98 0.96 14.29
N LEU A 66 17.26 -0.05 13.82
CA LEU A 66 15.97 -0.39 14.41
C LEU A 66 16.11 -0.93 15.84
N THR A 67 15.26 -0.42 16.75
CA THR A 67 15.00 -1.07 18.03
C THR A 67 14.26 -2.40 17.85
N VAL A 68 14.14 -3.20 18.91
CA VAL A 68 13.34 -4.43 18.88
C VAL A 68 11.89 -4.15 18.50
N ALA A 69 11.32 -3.04 19.02
CA ALA A 69 9.95 -2.64 18.70
C ALA A 69 9.81 -2.24 17.22
N GLY A 70 10.77 -1.48 16.69
CA GLY A 70 10.81 -1.11 15.27
C GLY A 70 10.89 -2.35 14.36
N LYS A 71 11.70 -3.35 14.72
CA LYS A 71 11.77 -4.63 13.97
C LYS A 71 10.45 -5.37 13.98
N VAL A 72 9.74 -5.39 15.11
CA VAL A 72 8.42 -6.01 15.20
C VAL A 72 7.43 -5.29 14.29
N LEU A 73 7.41 -3.95 14.30
CA LEU A 73 6.62 -3.17 13.36
C LEU A 73 6.98 -3.49 11.90
N SER A 74 8.27 -3.57 11.57
CA SER A 74 8.72 -3.94 10.23
C SER A 74 8.21 -5.32 9.82
N MET A 75 8.25 -6.32 10.70
CA MET A 75 7.71 -7.65 10.42
C MET A 75 6.20 -7.60 10.14
N PHE A 76 5.43 -6.81 10.89
CA PHE A 76 4.00 -6.60 10.62
C PHE A 76 3.78 -5.92 9.26
N LEU A 77 4.53 -4.88 8.93
CA LEU A 77 4.44 -4.20 7.62
C LEU A 77 4.86 -5.11 6.46
N MET A 78 5.81 -6.01 6.67
CA MET A 78 6.22 -7.00 5.68
C MET A 78 5.11 -8.02 5.39
N ILE A 79 4.31 -8.41 6.39
CA ILE A 79 3.20 -9.35 6.17
C ILE A 79 2.00 -8.64 5.55
N PHE A 80 1.52 -7.59 6.22
CA PHE A 80 0.25 -6.94 5.87
C PHE A 80 0.42 -5.84 4.81
N GLY A 81 1.50 -5.07 4.89
CA GLY A 81 1.75 -3.98 3.96
C GLY A 81 2.18 -4.47 2.58
N VAL A 82 3.03 -5.50 2.50
CA VAL A 82 3.38 -6.12 1.22
C VAL A 82 2.16 -6.78 0.58
N ALA A 83 1.34 -7.51 1.35
CA ALA A 83 0.10 -8.08 0.81
C ALA A 83 -0.83 -7.00 0.24
N THR A 84 -0.98 -5.87 0.96
CA THR A 84 -1.75 -4.72 0.49
C THR A 84 -1.16 -4.11 -0.79
N PHE A 85 0.16 -3.96 -0.86
CA PHE A 85 0.85 -3.46 -2.05
C PHE A 85 0.67 -4.37 -3.26
N LEU A 86 0.88 -5.67 -3.11
CA LEU A 86 0.69 -6.63 -4.19
C LEU A 86 -0.76 -6.67 -4.67
N TYR A 87 -1.74 -6.68 -3.76
CA TYR A 87 -3.15 -6.59 -4.11
C TYR A 87 -3.47 -5.31 -4.88
N SER A 88 -2.84 -4.19 -4.50
CA SER A 88 -3.05 -2.92 -5.17
C SER A 88 -2.47 -2.90 -6.59
N VAL A 89 -1.30 -3.51 -6.78
CA VAL A 89 -0.70 -3.69 -8.11
C VAL A 89 -1.62 -4.55 -8.97
N ASP A 90 -2.13 -5.67 -8.44
CA ASP A 90 -3.04 -6.57 -9.15
C ASP A 90 -4.35 -5.87 -9.55
N ALA A 91 -4.93 -5.04 -8.68
CA ALA A 91 -6.15 -4.28 -8.99
C ALA A 91 -5.92 -3.18 -10.05
N ILE A 92 -4.73 -2.56 -10.07
CA ILE A 92 -4.41 -1.44 -10.97
C ILE A 92 -3.89 -1.93 -12.33
N LEU A 93 -3.18 -3.05 -12.37
CA LEU A 93 -2.50 -3.55 -13.56
C LEU A 93 -3.45 -3.79 -14.77
N PRO A 94 -4.62 -4.43 -14.63
CA PRO A 94 -5.58 -4.59 -15.72
C PRO A 94 -6.05 -3.27 -16.31
N ILE A 95 -6.23 -2.24 -15.48
CA ILE A 95 -6.69 -0.90 -15.90
C ILE A 95 -5.63 -0.23 -16.79
N LEU A 96 -4.34 -0.41 -16.45
CA LEU A 96 -3.23 0.12 -17.23
C LEU A 96 -3.08 -0.62 -18.57
N LEU A 97 -3.34 -1.92 -18.59
CA LEU A 97 -3.24 -2.77 -19.79
C LEU A 97 -4.45 -2.63 -20.72
N GLU A 98 -5.66 -2.45 -20.19
CA GLU A 98 -6.91 -2.25 -20.95
C GLU A 98 -6.90 -0.93 -21.75
N LYS A 99 -5.95 -0.02 -21.46
CA LYS A 99 -5.77 1.25 -22.19
C LYS A 99 -5.01 1.10 -23.53
N ARG A 100 -4.84 -0.11 -24.07
CA ARG A 100 -4.30 -0.37 -25.41
C ARG A 100 -5.30 -1.04 -26.33
#